data_AF-A0A087EBI5-F1
#
_entry.id   AF-A0A087EBI5-F1
#
_cell.length_a   1.000
_cell.length_b   1.000
_cell.length_c   1.000
_cell.angle_alpha   90.00
_cell.angle_beta   90.00
_cell.angle_gamma   90.00
#
_symmetry.space_group_name_H-M   'P 1'
#
loop_
_entity.id
_entity.type
_entity.pdbx_description
1 polymer ?
#
loop_
_entity_poly.entity_id
_entity_poly.type
_entity_poly.pdbx_seq_one_letter_code
_entity_poly.pdbx_strand_id
1 'polypeptide(L)' 'MIFALSDIHGHFEALEDALSRIGDLKTHLMRDSNTRLIFLGDYVDYGSDSAKVLRKIYHLQQAYPDAVIVLKGNHDQ' A
#
# COMPACT_ATOMS: atom_id res chain seq x y z
N MET A 1 15.17 -3.73 -1.28
CA MET A 1 14.85 -2.27 -1.35
C MET A 1 13.58 -2.00 -0.56
N ILE A 2 13.40 -0.82 0.03
CA ILE A 2 12.19 -0.52 0.83
C ILE A 2 11.41 0.62 0.16
N PHE A 3 10.13 0.37 -0.07
CA PHE A 3 9.14 1.39 -0.41
C PHE A 3 8.20 1.57 0.77
N ALA A 4 7.93 2.80 1.16
CA ALA A 4 7.03 3.12 2.26
C ALA A 4 5.99 4.15 1.82
N LEU A 5 4.71 3.90 2.15
CA LEU A 5 3.60 4.79 1.90
C LEU A 5 2.77 4.96 3.18
N SER A 6 2.23 6.15 3.39
CA SER A 6 1.43 6.54 4.55
C SER A 6 0.39 7.59 4.14
N ASP A 7 -0.55 7.90 5.04
CA ASP A 7 -1.42 9.09 4.94
C ASP A 7 -2.21 9.14 3.61
N ILE A 8 -2.73 7.99 3.19
CA ILE A 8 -3.49 7.86 1.94
C ILE A 8 -4.86 8.53 2.10
N HIS A 9 -5.46 8.44 3.29
CA HIS A 9 -6.70 9.13 3.63
C HIS A 9 -7.79 9.02 2.55
N GLY A 10 -8.09 7.80 2.11
CA GLY A 10 -9.14 7.56 1.12
C GLY A 10 -8.89 8.13 -0.29
N HIS A 11 -7.68 8.60 -0.63
CA HIS A 11 -7.33 9.11 -1.96
C HIS A 11 -6.84 7.99 -2.88
N PHE A 12 -7.78 7.21 -3.41
CA PHE A 12 -7.47 6.02 -4.21
C PHE A 12 -6.63 6.30 -5.47
N GLU A 13 -6.94 7.36 -6.21
CA GLU A 13 -6.17 7.73 -7.42
C GLU A 13 -4.72 8.08 -7.09
N ALA A 14 -4.48 8.75 -5.96
CA ALA A 14 -3.12 9.09 -5.51
C ALA A 14 -2.33 7.83 -5.10
N LEU A 15 -2.99 6.85 -4.47
CA LEU A 15 -2.39 5.55 -4.20
C LEU A 15 -1.98 4.83 -5.49
N GLU A 16 -2.87 4.75 -6.49
CA GLU A 16 -2.55 4.11 -7.77
C GLU A 16 -1.40 4.83 -8.49
N ASP A 17 -1.40 6.16 -8.52
CA ASP A 17 -0.30 6.95 -9.10
C ASP A 17 1.02 6.65 -8.39
N ALA A 18 1.05 6.68 -7.05
CA ALA A 18 2.24 6.38 -6.26
C ALA A 18 2.78 4.97 -6.53
N LEU A 19 1.91 3.96 -6.61
CA LEU A 19 2.30 2.59 -6.94
C LEU A 19 2.83 2.48 -8.37
N SER A 20 2.26 3.22 -9.33
CA SER A 20 2.72 3.23 -10.72
C SER A 20 4.13 3.79 -10.89
N ARG A 21 4.53 4.76 -10.04
CA ARG A 21 5.87 5.37 -10.05
C ARG A 21 6.98 4.42 -9.61
N ILE A 22 6.64 3.35 -8.90
CA ILE A 22 7.59 2.28 -8.54
C ILE A 22 8.00 1.47 -9.80
N GLY A 23 7.24 1.56 -10.89
CA GLY A 23 7.48 0.81 -12.12
C GLY A 23 6.93 -0.62 -12.01
N ASP A 24 7.75 -1.62 -12.32
CA ASP A 24 7.35 -3.03 -12.24
C ASP A 24 7.36 -3.55 -10.79
N LEU A 25 6.42 -3.04 -10.00
CA LEU A 25 6.22 -3.39 -8.59
C LEU A 25 6.14 -4.90 -8.39
N LYS A 26 5.45 -5.62 -9.30
CA LYS A 26 5.31 -7.08 -9.21
C LYS A 26 6.67 -7.77 -9.33
N THR A 27 7.47 -7.40 -10.32
CA THR A 27 8.82 -7.95 -10.50
C THR A 27 9.69 -7.66 -9.28
N HIS A 28 9.61 -6.45 -8.72
CA HIS A 28 10.33 -6.08 -7.51
C HIS A 28 9.92 -6.94 -6.30
N LEU A 29 8.63 -7.16 -6.08
CA LEU A 29 8.12 -7.95 -4.95
C LEU A 29 8.34 -9.46 -5.10
N MET A 30 8.48 -9.99 -6.32
CA MET A 30 8.64 -11.43 -6.56
C MET A 30 10.10 -11.89 -6.69
N ARG A 31 10.99 -11.07 -7.24
CA ARG A 31 12.35 -11.51 -7.61
C ARG A 31 13.40 -11.27 -6.53
N ASP A 32 13.20 -10.24 -5.71
CA ASP A 32 14.14 -9.86 -4.66
C ASP A 32 13.49 -10.08 -3.29
N SER A 33 13.93 -11.13 -2.60
CA SER A 33 13.46 -11.46 -1.26
C SER A 33 13.80 -10.41 -0.20
N ASN A 34 14.63 -9.41 -0.52
CA ASN A 34 14.93 -8.25 0.33
C ASN A 34 14.11 -7.00 -0.02
N THR A 35 13.21 -7.07 -0.99
CA THR A 35 12.32 -5.96 -1.31
C THR A 35 11.05 -5.99 -0.46
N ARG A 36 10.68 -4.83 0.07
CA ARG A 36 9.50 -4.64 0.93
C ARG A 36 8.68 -3.43 0.47
N LEU A 37 7.37 -3.58 0.46
CA LEU A 37 6.40 -2.50 0.38
C LEU A 37 5.72 -2.37 1.73
N ILE A 38 5.86 -1.23 2.38
CA ILE A 38 5.37 -1.00 3.74
C ILE A 38 4.30 0.10 3.71
N PHE A 39 3.10 -0.24 4.14
CA PHE A 39 2.03 0.72 4.42
C PHE A 39 2.09 1.09 5.90
N LEU A 40 2.26 2.37 6.21
CA LEU A 40 2.56 2.87 7.56
C LEU A 40 1.32 3.32 8.36
N GLY A 41 0.13 3.24 7.78
CA GLY A 41 -1.14 3.62 8.40
C GLY A 41 -1.85 4.77 7.69
N ASP A 42 -2.98 5.17 8.26
CA ASP A 42 -3.79 6.32 7.87
C ASP A 42 -4.35 6.18 6.45
N TYR A 43 -5.05 5.07 6.24
CA TYR A 43 -5.61 4.67 4.95
C TYR A 43 -6.98 5.29 4.68
N VAL A 44 -7.70 5.62 5.76
CA VAL A 44 -9.09 6.06 5.75
C VAL A 44 -9.22 7.53 6.19
N ASP A 45 -10.46 8.02 6.20
CA ASP A 45 -10.87 9.41 6.43
C ASP A 45 -10.56 10.36 5.28
N TYR A 46 -11.21 11.54 5.29
CA TYR A 46 -11.11 12.66 4.33
C TYR A 46 -11.50 12.36 2.88
N GLY A 47 -10.86 11.39 2.24
CA GLY A 47 -11.14 10.99 0.86
C GLY A 47 -12.38 10.10 0.73
N SER A 48 -13.07 10.20 -0.40
CA SER A 48 -14.32 9.47 -0.68
C SER A 48 -14.13 7.97 -0.94
N ASP A 49 -12.90 7.49 -1.10
CA ASP A 49 -12.60 6.14 -1.59
C ASP A 49 -11.86 5.25 -0.58
N SER A 50 -12.04 5.50 0.73
CA SER A 50 -11.46 4.70 1.84
C SER A 50 -11.63 3.18 1.62
N ALA A 51 -12.81 2.73 1.19
CA ALA A 51 -13.06 1.31 0.94
C ALA A 51 -12.24 0.75 -0.25
N LYS A 52 -11.98 1.54 -1.30
CA LYS A 52 -11.15 1.10 -2.43
C LYS A 52 -9.69 1.01 -2.02
N VAL A 53 -9.20 1.99 -1.25
CA VAL A 53 -7.85 1.98 -0.66
C VAL A 53 -7.62 0.71 0.15
N LEU A 54 -8.49 0.44 1.12
CA LEU A 54 -8.36 -0.76 1.97
C LEU A 54 -8.39 -2.05 1.15
N ARG A 55 -9.29 -2.18 0.17
CA ARG A 55 -9.36 -3.36 -0.70
C ARG A 55 -8.07 -3.55 -1.50
N LYS A 56 -7.49 -2.47 -2.03
CA LYS A 56 -6.24 -2.53 -2.79
C LYS A 56 -5.08 -2.99 -1.91
N ILE A 57 -4.91 -2.38 -0.73
CA ILE A 57 -3.86 -2.73 0.24
C ILE A 57 -4.03 -4.20 0.68
N TYR A 58 -5.25 -4.61 1.00
CA TYR A 58 -5.56 -5.99 1.37
C TYR A 58 -5.18 -6.98 0.26
N HIS A 59 -5.58 -6.72 -1.00
CA HIS A 59 -5.21 -7.60 -2.12
C HIS A 59 -3.70 -7.66 -2.36
N LEU A 60 -2.98 -6.54 -2.19
CA LEU A 60 -1.51 -6.54 -2.29
C LEU A 60 -0.88 -7.39 -1.18
N GLN A 61 -1.37 -7.27 0.05
CA GLN A 61 -0.88 -8.06 1.17
C GLN A 61 -1.15 -9.56 0.96
N GLN A 62 -2.33 -9.93 0.46
CA GLN A 62 -2.65 -11.33 0.16
C GLN A 62 -1.81 -11.89 -1.00
N ALA A 63 -1.51 -11.08 -2.01
CA ALA A 63 -0.72 -11.50 -3.15
C ALA A 63 0.78 -11.68 -2.82
N TYR A 64 1.30 -10.90 -1.87
CA TYR A 64 2.73 -10.87 -1.52
C TYR A 64 2.93 -10.81 0.01
N PRO A 65 2.50 -11.85 0.76
CA PRO A 65 2.43 -11.81 2.23
C PRO A 65 3.78 -11.59 2.92
N ASP A 66 4.89 -12.06 2.33
CA ASP A 66 6.23 -11.90 2.89
C ASP A 66 6.90 -10.56 2.52
N ALA A 67 6.36 -9.86 1.52
CA ALA A 67 6.94 -8.65 0.96
C ALA A 67 6.12 -7.38 1.25
N VAL A 68 4.83 -7.51 1.55
CA VAL A 68 3.92 -6.40 1.84
C VAL A 68 3.56 -6.39 3.32
N ILE A 69 3.99 -5.33 4.02
CA ILE A 69 3.73 -5.12 5.44
C ILE A 69 2.70 -3.99 5.58
N VAL A 70 1.67 -4.21 6.38
CA VAL A 70 0.60 -3.23 6.62
C VAL A 70 0.53 -2.94 8.11
N LEU A 71 0.82 -1.70 8.48
CA LEU A 71 0.73 -1.23 9.86
C LEU A 71 -0.63 -0.54 10.08
N LYS A 72 -1.03 -0.35 11.33
CA LYS A 72 -2.25 0.37 11.68
C LYS A 72 -1.88 1.82 12.02
N GLY A 73 -2.52 2.78 11.36
CA GLY A 73 -2.44 4.20 11.71
C GLY A 73 -3.44 4.59 12.80
N ASN A 74 -3.37 5.85 13.27
CA ASN A 74 -4.29 6.34 14.29
C ASN A 74 -5.70 6.59 13.74
N HIS A 75 -5.84 6.82 12.44
CA HIS A 75 -7.14 7.00 11.77
C HIS A 75 -7.83 5.67 11.39
N ASP A 76 -7.13 4.53 11.40
CA ASP A 76 -7.67 3.24 10.95
C ASP A 76 -8.45 2.49 12.06
N GLN A 77 -9.43 3.15 12.69
CA GLN A 77 -10.18 2.59 13.83
C GLN A 77 -11.19 1.51 13.47
#